data_AF-A0A1G7QH33-F1
#
_entry.id   AF-A0A1G7QH33-F1
#
_cell.length_a   1.000
_cell.length_b   1.000
_cell.length_c   1.000
_cell.angle_alpha   90.00
_cell.angle_beta   90.00
_cell.angle_gamma   90.00
#
_symmetry.space_group_name_H-M   'P 1'
#
loop_
_entity.id
_entity.type
_entity.pdbx_description
1 polymer ?
#
loop_
_entity_poly.entity_id
_entity_poly.type
_entity_poly.pdbx_seq_one_letter_code
_entity_poly.pdbx_strand_id
1 'polypeptide(L)'
;MKRSEINTILRQSEAFLRGFGQILPPFAHWSPRAEIDGIASDGVTKCLPAGGILRLAPGESVTLMPGNRHAFRGEGGDVLIGEVSTVNDDRTDNIFRDPIGRFADIEEDEDPQHLLVSDDETWLS
;
A
#
# COMPACT_ATOMS: atom_id res chain seq x y z
N MET A 1 -7.43 17.53 28.73
CA MET A 1 -7.71 16.10 28.96
C MET A 1 -6.41 15.32 28.81
N LYS A 2 -6.09 14.44 29.75
CA LYS A 2 -4.88 13.59 29.72
C LYS A 2 -5.07 12.41 28.77
N ARG A 3 -3.99 11.86 28.21
CA ARG A 3 -4.05 10.63 27.40
C ARG A 3 -4.68 9.46 28.18
N SER A 4 -4.45 9.40 29.48
CA SER A 4 -5.07 8.41 30.37
C SER A 4 -6.59 8.55 30.45
N GLU A 5 -7.11 9.78 30.47
CA GLU A 5 -8.55 10.07 30.48
C GLU A 5 -9.19 9.67 29.14
N ILE A 6 -8.54 10.02 28.01
CA ILE A 6 -8.97 9.60 26.67
C ILE A 6 -9.03 8.07 26.57
N ASN A 7 -7.98 7.37 27.00
CA ASN A 7 -7.92 5.91 26.94
C ASN A 7 -9.00 5.25 27.82
N THR A 8 -9.36 5.86 28.94
CA THR A 8 -10.47 5.40 29.79
C THR A 8 -11.80 5.55 29.06
N ILE A 9 -12.06 6.70 28.43
CA ILE A 9 -13.28 6.92 27.65
C ILE A 9 -13.39 5.88 26.52
N LEU A 10 -12.33 5.66 25.76
CA LEU A 10 -12.32 4.68 24.67
C LEU A 10 -12.68 3.27 25.14
N ARG A 11 -12.08 2.80 26.25
CA ARG A 11 -12.41 1.48 26.82
C ARG A 11 -13.85 1.38 27.30
N GLN A 12 -14.37 2.44 27.93
CA GLN A 12 -15.76 2.48 28.41
C GLN A 12 -16.74 2.50 27.23
N SER A 13 -16.46 3.28 26.19
CA SER A 13 -17.26 3.31 24.97
C SER A 13 -17.27 1.98 24.25
N GLU A 14 -16.12 1.31 24.13
CA GLU A 14 -16.07 -0.02 23.51
C GLU A 14 -16.87 -1.06 24.31
N ALA A 15 -16.73 -1.11 25.63
CA ALA A 15 -17.49 -2.00 26.48
C ALA A 15 -19.01 -1.75 26.36
N PHE A 16 -19.41 -0.48 26.29
CA PHE A 16 -20.79 -0.08 26.06
C PHE A 16 -21.30 -0.59 24.71
N LEU A 17 -20.58 -0.35 23.61
CA LEU A 17 -20.95 -0.82 22.26
C LEU A 17 -21.07 -2.35 22.19
N ARG A 18 -20.12 -3.08 22.80
CA ARG A 18 -20.18 -4.56 22.88
C ARG A 18 -21.43 -5.04 23.62
N GLY A 19 -21.90 -4.30 24.63
CA GLY A 19 -23.16 -4.58 25.33
C GLY A 19 -24.40 -4.54 24.45
N PHE A 20 -24.36 -3.85 23.31
CA PHE A 20 -25.42 -3.81 22.29
C PHE A 20 -25.18 -4.77 21.12
N GLY A 21 -24.20 -5.70 21.24
CA GLY A 21 -23.84 -6.62 20.16
C GLY A 21 -23.03 -5.98 19.04
N GLN A 22 -22.64 -4.71 19.18
CA GLN A 22 -21.80 -4.03 18.20
C GLN A 22 -20.32 -4.23 18.54
N ILE A 23 -19.56 -4.76 17.59
CA ILE A 23 -18.11 -4.83 17.69
C ILE A 23 -17.49 -3.69 16.89
N LEU A 24 -16.37 -3.16 17.38
CA LEU A 24 -15.56 -2.23 16.60
C LEU A 24 -14.89 -3.00 15.45
N PRO A 25 -14.69 -2.35 14.29
CA PRO A 25 -13.95 -2.96 13.19
C PRO A 25 -12.50 -3.25 13.61
N PRO A 26 -11.83 -4.25 13.01
CA PRO A 26 -10.50 -4.70 13.44
C PRO A 26 -9.45 -3.57 13.57
N PHE A 27 -9.53 -2.55 12.72
CA PHE A 27 -8.59 -1.42 12.74
C PHE A 27 -8.66 -0.57 14.02
N ALA A 28 -9.76 -0.61 14.77
CA ALA A 28 -9.89 0.13 16.03
C ALA A 28 -8.97 -0.39 17.15
N HIS A 29 -8.38 -1.59 16.95
CA HIS A 29 -7.45 -2.22 17.89
C HIS A 29 -5.99 -2.11 17.43
N TRP A 30 -5.71 -1.42 16.34
CA TRP A 30 -4.34 -1.17 15.92
C TRP A 30 -3.59 -0.40 17.00
N SER A 31 -2.48 -0.97 17.46
CA SER A 31 -1.65 -0.28 18.44
C SER A 31 -0.76 0.74 17.72
N PRO A 32 -0.44 1.89 18.33
CA PRO A 32 0.54 2.84 17.79
C PRO A 32 1.94 2.23 17.64
N ARG A 33 2.19 1.08 18.29
CA ARG A 33 3.40 0.27 18.22
C ARG A 33 3.15 -1.07 17.53
N ALA A 34 2.06 -1.23 16.78
CA ALA A 34 1.83 -2.46 16.05
C ALA A 34 3.03 -2.60 15.13
N GLU A 35 3.87 -3.59 15.42
CA GLU A 35 4.79 -4.11 14.42
C GLU A 35 3.93 -4.35 13.19
N ILE A 36 4.33 -3.79 12.05
CA ILE A 36 3.69 -4.12 10.80
C ILE A 36 3.75 -5.64 10.74
N ASP A 37 2.58 -6.31 10.71
CA ASP A 37 2.49 -7.75 10.48
C ASP A 37 3.49 -8.07 9.37
N GLY A 38 4.52 -8.86 9.70
CA GLY A 38 5.75 -8.89 8.91
C GLY A 38 5.49 -9.13 7.42
N ILE A 39 6.31 -8.55 6.56
CA ILE A 39 6.20 -8.79 5.12
C ILE A 39 6.76 -10.18 4.79
N ALA A 40 6.10 -10.92 3.91
CA ALA A 40 6.63 -12.19 3.44
C ALA A 40 7.64 -11.96 2.33
N SER A 41 8.78 -12.64 2.39
CA SER A 41 9.79 -12.66 1.34
C SER A 41 10.27 -14.09 1.18
N ASP A 42 10.08 -14.64 -0.03
CA ASP A 42 10.36 -16.04 -0.37
C ASP A 42 9.76 -17.05 0.63
N GLY A 43 8.52 -16.79 1.06
CA GLY A 43 7.79 -17.63 2.01
C GLY A 43 8.19 -17.45 3.48
N VAL A 44 9.14 -16.55 3.80
CA VAL A 44 9.58 -16.26 5.16
C VAL A 44 9.08 -14.89 5.60
N THR A 45 8.40 -14.84 6.75
CA THR A 45 7.97 -13.57 7.37
C THR A 45 9.19 -12.80 7.88
N LYS A 46 9.36 -11.56 7.41
CA LYS A 46 10.39 -10.61 7.83
C LYS A 46 9.71 -9.43 8.54
N CYS A 47 10.10 -9.19 9.79
CA CYS A 47 9.64 -8.00 10.54
C CYS A 47 10.59 -6.83 10.25
N LEU A 48 10.03 -5.73 9.75
CA LEU A 48 10.75 -4.48 9.53
C LEU A 48 10.07 -3.36 10.32
N PRO A 49 10.83 -2.39 10.86
CA PRO A 49 10.23 -1.18 11.38
C PRO A 49 9.52 -0.41 10.24
N ALA A 50 8.61 0.48 10.59
CA ALA A 50 8.02 1.38 9.61
C ALA A 50 9.12 2.15 8.84
N GLY A 51 9.05 2.13 7.50
CA GLY A 51 10.08 2.70 6.64
C GLY A 51 11.37 1.87 6.52
N GLY A 52 11.41 0.66 7.08
CA GLY A 52 12.53 -0.27 6.92
C GLY A 52 12.75 -0.65 5.46
N ILE A 53 14.01 -0.94 5.11
CA ILE A 53 14.42 -1.28 3.74
C ILE A 53 14.64 -2.78 3.64
N LEU A 54 13.84 -3.45 2.82
CA LEU A 54 14.13 -4.82 2.34
C LEU A 54 14.95 -4.72 1.06
N ARG A 55 16.09 -5.41 1.01
CA ARG A 55 16.85 -5.61 -0.24
C ARG A 55 16.53 -6.99 -0.78
N LEU A 56 16.29 -7.06 -2.10
CA LEU A 56 16.06 -8.29 -2.82
C LEU A 56 17.21 -8.49 -3.80
N ALA A 57 17.84 -9.66 -3.73
CA ALA A 57 18.77 -10.12 -4.75
C ALA A 57 18.00 -10.62 -5.99
N PRO A 58 18.66 -10.76 -7.15
CA PRO A 58 18.03 -11.36 -8.32
C PRO A 58 17.44 -12.74 -8.00
N GLY A 59 16.15 -12.90 -8.28
CA GLY A 59 15.39 -14.12 -8.01
C GLY A 59 14.62 -14.14 -6.69
N GLU A 60 14.84 -13.18 -5.78
CA GLU A 60 14.06 -13.04 -4.56
C GLU A 60 12.76 -12.25 -4.81
N SER A 61 11.78 -12.49 -3.96
CA SER A 61 10.45 -11.89 -4.03
C SER A 61 10.00 -11.33 -2.68
N VAL A 62 9.03 -10.42 -2.75
CA VAL A 62 8.29 -9.92 -1.59
C VAL A 62 6.80 -9.96 -1.89
N THR A 63 5.99 -10.35 -0.90
CA THR A 63 4.54 -10.27 -0.96
C THR A 63 4.08 -9.02 -0.25
N LEU A 64 3.42 -8.13 -0.99
CA LEU A 64 2.85 -6.90 -0.49
C LEU A 64 1.33 -7.07 -0.41
N MET A 65 0.79 -7.04 0.81
CA MET A 65 -0.65 -7.13 1.04
C MET A 65 -1.30 -5.75 0.92
N PRO A 66 -2.60 -5.68 0.58
CA PRO A 66 -3.34 -4.42 0.60
C PRO A 66 -3.13 -3.64 1.90
N GLY A 67 -2.76 -2.37 1.78
CA GLY A 67 -2.42 -1.50 2.92
C GLY A 67 -0.93 -1.43 3.26
N ASN A 68 -0.08 -2.31 2.71
CA ASN A 68 1.37 -2.16 2.81
C ASN A 68 1.82 -0.97 1.97
N ARG A 69 2.24 0.13 2.62
CA ARG A 69 2.88 1.26 1.92
C ARG A 69 4.28 0.85 1.49
N HIS A 70 4.60 1.06 0.22
CA HIS A 70 5.87 0.64 -0.35
C HIS A 70 6.38 1.64 -1.38
N ALA A 71 7.70 1.63 -1.58
CA ALA A 71 8.40 2.32 -2.65
C ALA A 71 9.65 1.48 -2.98
N PHE A 72 10.00 1.39 -4.25
CA PHE A 72 11.14 0.60 -4.71
C PHE A 72 12.05 1.44 -5.61
N ARG A 73 13.31 1.00 -5.71
CA ARG A 73 14.33 1.58 -6.60
C ARG A 73 15.37 0.52 -6.94
N GLY A 74 16.00 0.64 -8.10
CA GLY A 74 17.24 -0.10 -8.39
C GLY A 74 18.40 0.44 -7.57
N GLU A 75 19.26 -0.45 -7.08
CA GLU A 75 20.51 -0.10 -6.39
C GLU A 75 21.70 -0.62 -7.23
N GLY A 76 22.56 0.28 -7.69
CA GLY A 76 23.76 -0.08 -8.46
C GLY A 76 23.57 -0.33 -9.96
N GLY A 77 22.35 -0.17 -10.48
CA GLY A 77 22.06 -0.28 -11.92
C GLY A 77 20.57 -0.48 -12.20
N ASP A 78 20.28 -0.86 -13.44
CA ASP A 78 18.92 -1.18 -13.89
C ASP A 78 18.45 -2.50 -13.27
N VAL A 79 17.16 -2.55 -12.94
CA VAL A 79 16.51 -3.73 -12.36
C VAL A 79 15.27 -4.07 -13.16
N LEU A 80 15.18 -5.33 -13.59
CA LEU A 80 13.94 -5.89 -14.16
C LEU A 80 13.05 -6.39 -13.04
N ILE A 81 11.83 -5.87 -12.94
CA ILE A 81 10.84 -6.23 -11.93
C ILE A 81 9.70 -6.97 -12.61
N GLY A 82 9.37 -8.16 -12.09
CA GLY A 82 8.16 -8.88 -12.45
C GLY A 82 7.12 -8.72 -11.35
N GLU A 83 5.88 -8.44 -11.73
CA GLU A 83 4.74 -8.44 -10.82
C GLU A 83 3.83 -9.63 -11.14
N VAL A 84 3.42 -10.34 -10.09
CA VAL A 84 2.33 -11.31 -10.13
C VAL A 84 1.36 -10.93 -9.04
N SER A 85 0.16 -10.50 -9.44
CA SER A 85 -0.86 -9.97 -8.54
C SER A 85 -2.23 -10.56 -8.86
N THR A 86 -3.24 -10.12 -8.11
CA THR A 86 -4.64 -10.32 -8.50
C THR A 86 -4.96 -9.44 -9.72
N VAL A 87 -6.23 -9.10 -9.94
CA VAL A 87 -6.57 -8.06 -10.93
C VAL A 87 -5.91 -6.74 -10.52
N ASN A 88 -5.26 -6.09 -11.48
CA ASN A 88 -4.74 -4.73 -11.36
C ASN A 88 -5.80 -3.74 -11.88
N ASP A 89 -6.07 -2.68 -11.11
CA ASP A 89 -6.89 -1.54 -11.55
C ASP A 89 -6.17 -0.22 -11.27
N ASP A 90 -5.24 0.13 -12.16
CA ASP A 90 -4.42 1.33 -12.03
C ASP A 90 -5.22 2.64 -11.89
N ARG A 91 -6.51 2.67 -12.27
CA ARG A 91 -7.36 3.86 -12.21
C ARG A 91 -7.83 4.18 -10.80
N THR A 92 -8.09 3.16 -9.97
CA THR A 92 -8.78 3.36 -8.68
C THR A 92 -8.10 2.70 -7.49
N ASP A 93 -7.20 1.74 -7.68
CA ASP A 93 -6.59 0.98 -6.59
C ASP A 93 -5.27 1.59 -6.05
N ASN A 94 -4.79 2.67 -6.67
CA ASN A 94 -3.55 3.35 -6.29
C ASN A 94 -3.81 4.52 -5.32
N ILE A 95 -3.22 4.45 -4.11
CA ILE A 95 -3.25 5.53 -3.12
C ILE A 95 -1.84 6.04 -2.84
N PHE A 96 -1.46 7.13 -3.51
CA PHE A 96 -0.16 7.79 -3.30
C PHE A 96 -0.14 8.64 -2.03
N ARG A 97 1.04 8.78 -1.42
CA ARG A 97 1.25 9.67 -0.26
C ARG A 97 1.14 11.14 -0.67
N ASP A 98 1.78 11.46 -1.79
CA ASP A 98 1.85 12.81 -2.33
C ASP A 98 0.75 12.97 -3.39
N PRO A 99 0.22 14.18 -3.63
CA PRO A 99 -0.89 14.41 -4.57
C PRO A 99 -0.41 14.37 -6.02
N ILE A 100 -0.08 13.17 -6.49
CA ILE A 100 0.41 12.88 -7.84
C ILE A 100 -0.58 12.02 -8.61
N GLY A 101 -0.65 12.21 -9.92
CA GLY A 101 -1.39 11.32 -10.83
C GLY A 101 -0.70 9.98 -11.01
N ARG A 102 -1.48 8.94 -11.35
CA ARG A 102 -0.93 7.61 -11.70
C ARG A 102 -0.23 7.61 -13.06
N PHE A 103 -0.78 8.38 -13.99
CA PHE A 103 -0.29 8.59 -15.34
C PHE A 103 0.22 10.02 -15.49
N ALA A 104 1.16 10.23 -16.41
CA ALA A 104 1.69 11.55 -16.72
C ALA A 104 0.77 12.27 -17.72
N ASP A 105 0.77 13.60 -17.65
CA ASP A 105 0.22 14.42 -18.73
C ASP A 105 1.23 14.46 -19.88
N ILE A 106 0.78 14.14 -21.10
CA ILE A 106 1.63 14.07 -22.31
C ILE A 106 1.24 15.21 -23.27
N GLU A 107 2.24 15.89 -23.80
CA GLU A 107 2.08 16.82 -24.93
C GLU A 107 2.33 16.04 -26.23
N GLU A 108 1.29 15.89 -27.05
CA GLU A 108 1.34 15.14 -28.31
C GLU A 108 1.94 16.01 -29.43
N ASP A 109 3.26 16.19 -29.44
CA ASP A 109 3.97 16.98 -30.44
C ASP A 109 4.28 16.21 -31.74
N GLU A 110 4.15 14.89 -31.72
CA GLU A 110 4.23 13.99 -32.89
C GLU A 110 3.29 12.77 -32.76
N ASP A 111 3.09 12.04 -33.86
CA ASP A 111 2.24 10.83 -33.84
C ASP A 111 2.90 9.68 -33.04
N PRO A 112 2.15 8.96 -32.18
CA PRO A 112 2.71 7.89 -31.35
C PRO A 112 3.14 6.68 -32.18
N GLN A 113 4.36 6.17 -31.94
CA GLN A 113 4.84 4.92 -32.56
C GLN A 113 4.10 3.69 -32.01
N HIS A 114 3.76 3.73 -30.71
CA HIS A 114 3.01 2.72 -29.99
C HIS A 114 2.10 3.42 -28.99
N LEU A 115 0.89 2.89 -28.79
CA LEU A 115 -0.04 3.40 -27.79
C LEU A 115 0.35 2.91 -26.39
N LEU A 116 0.26 3.79 -25.40
CA LEU A 116 0.34 3.48 -23.98
C LEU A 116 -1.01 2.95 -23.49
N VAL A 117 -1.01 2.25 -22.35
CA VAL A 117 -2.25 1.77 -21.71
C VAL A 117 -3.20 2.92 -21.33
N SER A 118 -2.66 4.12 -21.09
CA SER A 118 -3.44 5.33 -20.81
C SER A 118 -4.13 5.92 -22.04
N ASP A 119 -3.73 5.50 -23.25
CA ASP A 119 -4.14 6.12 -24.51
C ASP A 119 -5.47 5.55 -25.04
N ASP A 120 -5.92 4.42 -24.49
CA ASP A 120 -7.12 3.69 -24.92
C ASP A 120 -8.36 4.60 -25.00
N GLU A 121 -8.57 5.48 -24.00
CA GLU A 121 -9.71 6.40 -23.98
C GLU A 121 -9.65 7.46 -25.10
N THR A 122 -8.46 7.77 -25.61
CA THR A 122 -8.26 8.84 -26.60
C THR A 122 -8.27 8.28 -28.03
N TRP A 123 -7.66 7.11 -28.24
CA TRP A 123 -7.38 6.60 -29.58
C TRP A 123 -8.24 5.39 -29.99
N LEU A 124 -8.87 4.70 -29.05
CA LEU A 124 -9.57 3.43 -29.32
C LEU A 124 -11.08 3.44 -29.01
N SER A 125 -11.67 4.60 -28.67
CA SER A 125 -13.09 4.77 -28.33
C SER A 125 -14.02 4.96 -29.53
#